data_AF-A0A7U9P471-F1
#
_entry.id   AF-A0A7U9P471-F1
#
_cell.length_a   1.000
_cell.length_b   1.000
_cell.length_c   1.000
_cell.angle_alpha   90.00
_cell.angle_beta   90.00
_cell.angle_gamma   90.00
#
_symmetry.space_group_name_H-M   'P 1'
#
loop_
_entity.id
_entity.type
_entity.pdbx_description
1 polymer ?
#
loop_
_entity_poly.entity_id
_entity_poly.type
_entity_poly.pdbx_seq_one_letter_code
_entity_poly.pdbx_strand_id
1 'polypeptide(L)'
;MAKQTNYAQPWSQFYGPNLGYVIEMYEQYLDDPNSIDPELKQLFEQWGAPVLEEPVSPADDETAKTHQTFRLPETPTIFSKLVAAVKLADSIRHYGHLVADTNPLVKKEKKLRRLELDEYDLTEEDLKRIPVAFLCPHAPAHVKNGWDAILHLRKIYTDKIAFEFSQVHNLEERNWLIQQIESGAYYPSLANKERVALLRRLTEVEGFEKFIHRTYVGQKRFSIEGLDSMVPLLDELVRQAIEHEIDAVNIGMAHRGRLNVLAHVLGKPYEMIFAEFQHAESKNFIPSEGSVAITYGWTGDVKYHLGAARRLRNQSAHTMRITLANNPSHLEVVNPVVLGYTRAAQEDRTKPGVPVQNTDASFAILIFSAKFCRRR
;
A
#
# COMPACT_ATOMS: atom_id res chain seq x y z
N MET A 1 -14.40 15.84 51.96
CA MET A 1 -14.71 15.18 50.69
C MET A 1 -13.41 14.93 49.95
N ALA A 2 -12.80 13.77 50.17
CA ALA A 2 -11.54 13.36 49.56
C ALA A 2 -11.84 12.48 48.34
N LYS A 3 -11.19 12.78 47.20
CA LYS A 3 -11.30 12.02 45.96
C LYS A 3 -10.78 10.60 46.18
N GLN A 4 -11.64 9.60 46.05
CA GLN A 4 -11.23 8.20 45.89
C GLN A 4 -10.69 8.01 44.47
N THR A 5 -9.38 7.98 44.33
CA THR A 5 -8.69 7.49 43.14
C THR A 5 -8.53 5.98 43.28
N ASN A 6 -9.20 5.21 42.42
CA ASN A 6 -9.02 3.77 42.25
C ASN A 6 -7.61 3.54 41.69
N TYR A 7 -6.62 3.35 42.56
CA TYR A 7 -5.30 2.88 42.15
C TYR A 7 -5.36 1.35 42.02
N ALA A 8 -5.04 0.85 40.82
CA ALA A 8 -4.69 -0.56 40.63
C ALA A 8 -3.56 -0.93 41.59
N GLN A 9 -3.57 -2.16 42.11
CA GLN A 9 -2.55 -2.72 43.02
C GLN A 9 -1.14 -2.26 42.59
N PRO A 10 -0.33 -1.64 43.47
CA PRO A 10 0.95 -1.02 43.10
C PRO A 10 1.93 -2.04 42.49
N TRP A 11 1.74 -3.31 42.82
CA TRP A 11 2.52 -4.45 42.32
C TRP A 11 2.44 -4.61 40.79
N SER A 12 1.35 -4.18 40.16
CA SER A 12 1.13 -4.27 38.71
C SER A 12 2.10 -3.44 37.86
N GLN A 13 2.93 -2.58 38.46
CA GLN A 13 3.93 -1.77 37.76
C GLN A 13 5.33 -2.41 37.76
N PHE A 14 5.55 -3.45 38.56
CA PHE A 14 6.84 -4.14 38.68
C PHE A 14 6.84 -5.40 37.81
N TYR A 15 7.88 -5.58 37.00
CA TYR A 15 8.02 -6.73 36.10
C TYR A 15 9.45 -7.28 36.15
N GLY A 16 9.58 -8.59 35.91
CA GLY A 16 10.89 -9.25 35.76
C GLY A 16 11.75 -9.17 37.04
N PRO A 17 13.06 -8.88 36.93
CA PRO A 17 13.96 -8.84 38.09
C PRO A 17 13.51 -7.88 39.21
N ASN A 18 12.83 -6.79 38.85
CA ASN A 18 12.34 -5.81 39.81
C ASN A 18 11.17 -6.36 40.66
N LEU A 19 10.32 -7.22 40.09
CA LEU A 19 9.28 -7.91 40.85
C LEU A 19 9.91 -8.94 41.80
N GLY A 20 10.94 -9.65 41.34
CA GLY A 20 11.70 -10.59 42.18
C GLY A 20 12.32 -9.91 43.41
N TYR A 21 12.89 -8.72 43.24
CA TYR A 21 13.42 -7.92 44.35
C TYR A 21 12.32 -7.53 45.36
N VAL A 22 11.15 -7.10 44.90
CA VAL A 22 10.02 -6.73 45.78
C VAL A 22 9.49 -7.94 46.55
N ILE A 23 9.48 -9.13 45.95
CA ILE A 23 9.12 -10.39 46.62
C ILE A 23 10.13 -10.73 47.71
N GLU A 24 11.43 -10.66 47.40
CA GLU A 24 12.49 -10.91 48.40
C GLU A 24 12.39 -9.95 49.59
N MET A 25 12.11 -8.67 49.35
CA MET A 25 11.88 -7.70 50.42
C MET A 25 10.61 -8.00 51.24
N TYR A 26 9.56 -8.56 50.61
CA TYR A 26 8.37 -8.98 51.34
C TYR A 26 8.63 -10.21 52.21
N GLU A 27 9.43 -11.17 51.73
CA GLU A 27 9.87 -12.33 52.54
C GLU A 27 10.68 -11.87 53.75
N GLN A 28 11.63 -10.94 53.55
CA GLN A 28 12.39 -10.36 54.66
C GLN A 28 11.51 -9.60 55.65
N TYR A 29 10.47 -8.91 55.17
CA TYR A 29 9.47 -8.26 56.03
C TYR A 29 8.70 -9.25 56.90
N LEU A 30 8.38 -10.45 56.39
CA LEU A 30 7.71 -11.50 57.17
C LEU A 30 8.60 -12.05 58.29
N ASP A 31 9.91 -12.12 58.06
CA ASP A 31 10.88 -12.59 59.04
C ASP A 31 11.22 -11.53 60.11
N ASP A 32 11.51 -10.29 59.70
CA ASP A 32 11.71 -9.14 60.59
C ASP A 32 11.19 -7.83 59.96
N PRO A 33 10.05 -7.29 60.44
CA PRO A 33 9.47 -6.05 59.93
C PRO A 33 10.33 -4.79 60.08
N ASN A 34 11.44 -4.82 60.82
CA ASN A 34 12.36 -3.70 60.97
C ASN A 34 13.63 -3.84 60.12
N SER A 35 13.77 -4.95 59.38
CA SER A 35 14.92 -5.22 58.50
C SER A 35 14.84 -4.51 57.14
N ILE A 36 13.65 -4.02 56.77
CA ILE A 36 13.39 -3.33 55.50
C ILE A 36 13.18 -1.82 55.68
N ASP A 37 13.27 -1.08 54.58
CA ASP A 37 13.03 0.37 54.56
C ASP A 37 11.62 0.73 55.09
N PRO A 38 11.49 1.73 55.98
CA PRO A 38 10.19 2.22 56.48
C PRO A 38 9.15 2.51 55.40
N GLU A 39 9.54 2.96 54.21
CA GLU A 39 8.59 3.23 53.11
C GLU A 39 8.02 1.93 52.52
N LEU A 40 8.87 0.91 52.34
CA LEU A 40 8.44 -0.42 51.87
C LEU A 40 7.57 -1.13 52.90
N LYS A 41 7.88 -0.94 54.19
CA LYS A 41 7.06 -1.47 55.29
C LYS A 41 5.63 -0.94 55.23
N GLN A 42 5.45 0.37 55.06
CA GLN A 42 4.12 0.98 54.94
C GLN A 42 3.37 0.47 53.71
N LEU A 43 4.08 0.24 52.59
CA LEU A 43 3.49 -0.35 51.39
C LEU A 43 3.00 -1.78 51.63
N PHE A 44 3.77 -2.63 52.30
CA PHE A 44 3.37 -4.01 52.61
C PHE A 44 2.24 -4.08 53.67
N GLU A 45 2.25 -3.19 54.67
CA GLU A 45 1.14 -3.07 55.63
C GLU A 45 -0.17 -2.64 54.94
N GLN A 46 -0.09 -1.76 53.94
CA GLN A 46 -1.27 -1.22 53.26
C GLN A 46 -1.81 -2.15 52.16
N TRP A 47 -0.94 -2.83 51.41
CA TRP A 47 -1.30 -3.56 50.19
C TRP A 47 -1.04 -5.07 50.23
N GLY A 48 -0.39 -5.57 51.29
CA GLY A 48 -0.10 -7.00 51.46
C GLY A 48 0.97 -7.52 50.51
N ALA A 49 1.02 -8.84 50.33
CA ALA A 49 2.01 -9.50 49.50
C ALA A 49 1.96 -9.05 48.03
N PRO A 50 3.11 -8.86 47.37
CA PRO A 50 3.15 -8.66 45.92
C PRO A 50 2.54 -9.88 45.21
N VAL A 51 1.49 -9.64 44.40
CA VAL A 51 0.81 -10.72 43.66
C VAL A 51 1.66 -11.11 42.47
N LEU A 52 2.10 -12.37 42.45
CA LEU A 52 2.61 -13.03 41.25
C LEU A 52 1.44 -13.26 40.30
N GLU A 53 1.13 -12.30 39.43
CA GLU A 53 0.45 -12.64 38.19
C GLU A 53 1.47 -13.38 37.31
N GLU A 54 1.62 -14.69 37.55
CA GLU A 54 2.18 -15.55 36.52
C GLU A 54 1.32 -15.36 35.26
N PRO A 55 1.91 -15.12 34.09
CA PRO A 55 1.14 -15.17 32.86
C PRO A 55 0.59 -16.59 32.78
N VAL A 56 -0.73 -16.71 32.99
CA VAL A 56 -1.47 -17.97 32.94
C VAL A 56 -1.10 -18.66 31.63
N SER A 57 -0.17 -19.61 31.73
CA SER A 57 0.03 -20.61 30.71
C SER A 57 -1.09 -21.61 30.94
N PRO A 58 -2.05 -21.77 30.02
CA PRO A 58 -3.12 -22.72 30.22
C PRO A 58 -2.50 -24.11 30.04
N ALA A 59 -2.12 -24.74 31.15
CA ALA A 59 -1.85 -26.16 31.21
C ALA A 59 -3.17 -26.88 31.52
N ASP A 60 -3.69 -27.53 30.49
CA ASP A 60 -4.40 -28.81 30.52
C ASP A 60 -5.48 -29.00 31.59
N ASP A 61 -6.71 -28.56 31.29
CA ASP A 61 -7.82 -29.51 31.10
C ASP A 61 -9.02 -28.81 30.44
N GLU A 62 -9.68 -29.54 29.53
CA GLU A 62 -10.84 -29.16 28.70
C GLU A 62 -10.61 -28.31 27.43
N THR A 63 -10.02 -28.98 26.42
CA THR A 63 -10.50 -28.99 25.03
C THR A 63 -10.72 -27.65 24.30
N ALA A 64 -9.65 -27.12 23.68
CA ALA A 64 -9.59 -26.58 22.30
C ALA A 64 -10.60 -25.52 21.79
N LYS A 65 -11.56 -25.01 22.58
CA LYS A 65 -12.63 -24.09 22.10
C LYS A 65 -12.50 -22.64 22.59
N THR A 66 -11.45 -22.30 23.32
CA THR A 66 -11.40 -21.02 24.07
C THR A 66 -10.75 -19.85 23.32
N HIS A 67 -10.32 -20.03 22.07
CA HIS A 67 -9.75 -18.96 21.26
C HIS A 67 -10.63 -18.47 20.10
N GLN A 68 -11.92 -18.82 20.08
CA GLN A 68 -12.88 -18.23 19.14
C GLN A 68 -13.43 -16.91 19.70
N THR A 69 -13.12 -15.79 19.05
CA THR A 69 -13.74 -14.48 19.35
C THR A 69 -15.18 -14.39 18.85
N PHE A 70 -15.56 -15.25 17.89
CA PHE A 70 -16.93 -15.37 17.41
C PHE A 70 -17.55 -16.70 17.87
N ARG A 71 -18.50 -16.63 18.81
CA ARG A 71 -19.22 -17.81 19.30
C ARG A 71 -20.62 -17.90 18.70
N LEU A 72 -20.92 -19.06 18.14
CA LEU A 72 -22.27 -19.43 17.74
C LEU A 72 -23.08 -19.95 18.94
N PRO A 73 -24.42 -19.94 18.85
CA PRO A 73 -25.29 -20.58 19.85
C PRO A 73 -24.98 -22.08 20.01
N GLU A 74 -25.25 -22.65 21.18
CA GLU A 74 -24.96 -24.07 21.51
C GLU A 74 -25.59 -25.06 20.52
N THR A 75 -26.74 -24.71 19.93
CA THR A 75 -27.35 -25.41 18.79
C THR A 75 -27.30 -24.52 17.54
N PRO A 76 -26.23 -24.61 16.74
CA PRO A 76 -26.10 -23.76 15.57
C PRO A 76 -27.14 -24.16 14.52
N THR A 77 -27.94 -23.17 14.11
CA THR A 77 -28.89 -23.31 13.01
C THR A 77 -28.21 -22.99 11.69
N ILE A 78 -28.84 -23.33 10.57
CA ILE A 78 -28.38 -22.91 9.24
C ILE A 78 -28.24 -21.38 9.18
N PHE A 79 -29.14 -20.64 9.82
CA PHE A 79 -29.08 -19.19 9.89
C PHE A 79 -27.88 -18.68 10.68
N SER A 80 -27.53 -19.32 11.79
CA SER A 80 -26.37 -18.91 12.58
C SER A 80 -25.06 -19.17 11.82
N LYS A 81 -24.96 -20.31 11.11
CA LYS A 81 -23.83 -20.61 10.20
C LYS A 81 -23.79 -19.63 9.01
N LEU A 82 -24.93 -19.20 8.47
CA LEU A 82 -24.99 -18.18 7.42
C LEU A 82 -24.41 -16.84 7.90
N VAL A 83 -24.82 -16.37 9.09
CA VAL A 83 -24.28 -15.13 9.67
C VAL A 83 -22.77 -15.23 9.91
N ALA A 84 -22.31 -16.39 10.40
CA ALA A 84 -20.88 -16.66 10.58
C ALA A 84 -20.11 -16.57 9.25
N ALA A 85 -20.64 -17.17 8.18
CA ALA A 85 -20.02 -17.15 6.87
C ALA A 85 -19.97 -15.74 6.26
N VAL A 86 -21.03 -14.94 6.43
CA VAL A 86 -21.03 -13.52 6.03
C VAL A 86 -19.96 -12.75 6.78
N LYS A 87 -19.84 -12.94 8.11
CA LYS A 87 -18.78 -12.31 8.91
C LYS A 87 -17.39 -12.72 8.49
N LEU A 88 -17.19 -13.99 8.13
CA LEU A 88 -15.92 -14.46 7.58
C LEU A 88 -15.60 -13.78 6.25
N ALA A 89 -16.56 -13.70 5.33
CA ALA A 89 -16.40 -13.02 4.05
C ALA A 89 -16.03 -11.54 4.26
N ASP A 90 -16.70 -10.86 5.18
CA ASP A 90 -16.37 -9.47 5.54
C ASP A 90 -14.99 -9.35 6.16
N SER A 91 -14.60 -10.24 7.06
CA SER A 91 -13.25 -10.25 7.63
C SER A 91 -12.17 -10.43 6.57
N ILE A 92 -12.40 -11.25 5.54
CA ILE A 92 -11.49 -11.38 4.39
C ILE A 92 -11.36 -10.04 3.65
N ARG A 93 -12.47 -9.34 3.38
CA ARG A 93 -12.45 -8.01 2.73
C ARG A 93 -11.69 -6.97 3.55
N HIS A 94 -11.91 -6.95 4.87
CA HIS A 94 -11.31 -5.95 5.76
C HIS A 94 -9.83 -6.22 6.04
N TYR A 95 -9.43 -7.48 6.20
CA TYR A 95 -8.10 -7.83 6.72
C TYR A 95 -7.23 -8.65 5.76
N GLY A 96 -7.72 -9.02 4.58
CA GLY A 96 -6.95 -9.80 3.60
C GLY A 96 -5.63 -9.13 3.19
N HIS A 97 -5.62 -7.80 3.11
CA HIS A 97 -4.43 -7.01 2.79
C HIS A 97 -3.25 -7.23 3.76
N LEU A 98 -3.50 -7.63 5.02
CA LEU A 98 -2.45 -7.88 6.02
C LEU A 98 -1.62 -9.12 5.69
N VAL A 99 -2.20 -10.09 4.98
CA VAL A 99 -1.56 -11.34 4.57
C VAL A 99 -1.35 -11.45 3.05
N ALA A 100 -1.62 -10.37 2.32
CA ALA A 100 -1.36 -10.30 0.88
C ALA A 100 0.14 -10.45 0.57
N ASP A 101 0.44 -11.13 -0.54
CA ASP A 101 1.79 -11.46 -0.99
C ASP A 101 2.38 -10.32 -1.85
N THR A 102 2.53 -9.16 -1.22
CA THR A 102 3.00 -7.91 -1.87
C THR A 102 4.51 -7.69 -1.78
N ASN A 103 5.22 -8.46 -0.94
CA ASN A 103 6.65 -8.28 -0.74
C ASN A 103 7.47 -9.16 -1.71
N PRO A 104 8.20 -8.57 -2.67
CA PRO A 104 8.98 -9.35 -3.64
C PRO A 104 10.24 -9.99 -3.06
N LEU A 105 10.69 -9.57 -1.87
CA LEU A 105 11.93 -10.05 -1.24
C LEU A 105 11.69 -11.18 -0.24
N VAL A 106 10.62 -11.10 0.54
CA VAL A 106 10.34 -12.02 1.65
C VAL A 106 8.93 -12.56 1.53
N LYS A 107 8.80 -13.89 1.44
CA LYS A 107 7.51 -14.57 1.54
C LYS A 107 7.07 -14.58 3.00
N LYS A 108 5.96 -13.91 3.30
CA LYS A 108 5.32 -13.98 4.62
C LYS A 108 4.48 -15.24 4.74
N GLU A 109 4.37 -15.77 5.94
CA GLU A 109 3.35 -16.78 6.24
C GLU A 109 1.96 -16.16 6.09
N LYS A 110 1.08 -16.81 5.34
CA LYS A 110 -0.30 -16.38 5.09
C LYS A 110 -1.25 -16.81 6.19
N LYS A 111 -0.84 -16.71 7.46
CA LYS A 111 -1.66 -17.13 8.60
C LYS A 111 -2.21 -15.92 9.33
N LEU A 112 -3.53 -15.78 9.29
CA LEU A 112 -4.24 -14.80 10.10
C LEU A 112 -5.49 -15.45 10.65
N ARG A 113 -5.54 -15.66 11.97
CA ARG A 113 -6.64 -16.35 12.67
C ARG A 113 -8.03 -15.84 12.26
N ARG A 114 -8.16 -14.53 12.06
CA ARG A 114 -9.42 -13.87 11.65
C ARG A 114 -9.97 -14.30 10.29
N LEU A 115 -9.15 -14.96 9.47
CA LEU A 115 -9.54 -15.49 8.17
C LEU A 115 -9.84 -16.99 8.24
N GLU A 116 -9.47 -17.67 9.33
CA GLU A 116 -9.65 -19.12 9.49
C GLU A 116 -11.09 -19.50 9.81
N LEU A 117 -11.52 -20.65 9.31
CA LEU A 117 -12.89 -21.17 9.50
C LEU A 117 -13.17 -21.46 10.97
N ASP A 118 -12.18 -22.02 11.67
CA ASP A 118 -12.27 -22.41 13.06
C ASP A 118 -12.61 -21.24 13.97
N GLU A 119 -12.22 -20.01 13.61
CA GLU A 119 -12.53 -18.79 14.36
C GLU A 119 -14.03 -18.48 14.38
N TYR A 120 -14.77 -18.94 13.36
CA TYR A 120 -16.20 -18.69 13.18
C TYR A 120 -17.07 -19.91 13.48
N ASP A 121 -16.49 -20.99 14.01
CA ASP A 121 -17.14 -22.29 14.15
C ASP A 121 -17.77 -22.74 12.82
N LEU A 122 -17.02 -22.70 11.72
CA LEU A 122 -17.48 -23.11 10.40
C LEU A 122 -16.73 -24.34 9.91
N THR A 123 -17.44 -25.26 9.24
CA THR A 123 -16.83 -26.35 8.48
C THR A 123 -16.97 -26.11 6.97
N GLU A 124 -16.20 -26.85 6.16
CA GLU A 124 -16.33 -26.80 4.70
C GLU A 124 -17.75 -27.24 4.26
N GLU A 125 -18.31 -28.25 4.91
CA GLU A 125 -19.65 -28.77 4.66
C GLU A 125 -20.74 -27.75 4.96
N ASP A 126 -20.58 -26.96 6.03
CA ASP A 126 -21.49 -25.86 6.35
C ASP A 126 -21.51 -24.82 5.22
N LEU A 127 -20.33 -24.44 4.73
CA LEU A 127 -20.18 -23.44 3.66
C LEU A 127 -20.74 -23.93 2.32
N LYS A 128 -20.59 -25.23 2.00
CA LYS A 128 -21.17 -25.80 0.77
C LYS A 128 -22.69 -25.70 0.69
N ARG A 129 -23.38 -25.62 1.83
CA ARG A 129 -24.84 -25.46 1.90
C ARG A 129 -25.31 -24.01 1.73
N ILE A 130 -24.40 -23.05 1.80
CA ILE A 130 -24.72 -21.62 1.72
C ILE A 130 -24.71 -21.18 0.24
N PRO A 131 -25.77 -20.51 -0.24
CA PRO A 131 -25.77 -19.93 -1.58
C PRO A 131 -24.73 -18.82 -1.75
N VAL A 132 -24.04 -18.82 -2.90
CA VAL A 132 -22.97 -17.86 -3.24
C VAL A 132 -23.41 -16.40 -3.09
N ALA A 133 -24.65 -16.10 -3.46
CA ALA A 133 -25.20 -14.74 -3.47
C ALA A 133 -25.15 -14.02 -2.11
N PHE A 134 -25.12 -14.77 -0.99
CA PHE A 134 -25.00 -14.18 0.34
C PHE A 134 -23.57 -13.78 0.71
N LEU A 135 -22.57 -14.42 0.08
CA LEU A 135 -21.15 -14.23 0.41
C LEU A 135 -20.43 -13.39 -0.62
N CYS A 136 -20.71 -13.61 -1.90
CA CYS A 136 -20.06 -12.95 -3.03
C CYS A 136 -21.10 -12.72 -4.14
N PRO A 137 -21.88 -11.63 -4.10
CA PRO A 137 -22.96 -11.37 -5.07
C PRO A 137 -22.47 -11.26 -6.51
N HIS A 138 -21.23 -10.80 -6.70
CA HIS A 138 -20.60 -10.58 -8.00
C HIS A 138 -19.64 -11.70 -8.41
N ALA A 139 -19.79 -12.90 -7.84
CA ALA A 139 -18.90 -14.01 -8.10
C ALA A 139 -18.92 -14.43 -9.59
N PRO A 140 -17.77 -14.83 -10.16
CA PRO A 140 -17.72 -15.43 -11.49
C PRO A 140 -18.48 -16.76 -11.56
N ALA A 141 -18.89 -17.17 -12.76
CA ALA A 141 -19.70 -18.37 -12.98
C ALA A 141 -19.07 -19.71 -12.51
N HIS A 142 -17.75 -19.75 -12.27
CA HIS A 142 -17.07 -20.94 -11.78
C HIS A 142 -17.22 -21.15 -10.26
N VAL A 143 -17.68 -20.14 -9.52
CA VAL A 143 -17.93 -20.19 -8.08
C VAL A 143 -19.35 -20.72 -7.85
N LYS A 144 -19.50 -21.94 -7.32
CA LYS A 144 -20.80 -22.64 -7.32
C LYS A 144 -21.48 -22.69 -5.96
N ASN A 145 -20.72 -22.67 -4.88
CA ASN A 145 -21.23 -22.77 -3.51
C ASN A 145 -20.47 -21.81 -2.57
N GLY A 146 -20.94 -21.70 -1.32
CA GLY A 146 -20.34 -20.79 -0.34
C GLY A 146 -18.87 -21.11 0.00
N TRP A 147 -18.46 -22.38 -0.09
CA TRP A 147 -17.05 -22.75 0.09
C TRP A 147 -16.18 -22.22 -1.06
N ASP A 148 -16.62 -22.42 -2.30
CA ASP A 148 -15.94 -21.86 -3.48
C ASP A 148 -15.85 -20.32 -3.36
N ALA A 149 -16.90 -19.67 -2.82
CA ALA A 149 -16.93 -18.23 -2.63
C ALA A 149 -15.87 -17.77 -1.61
N ILE A 150 -15.75 -18.44 -0.46
CA ILE A 150 -14.70 -18.13 0.53
C ILE A 150 -13.30 -18.35 -0.04
N LEU A 151 -13.08 -19.43 -0.79
CA LEU A 151 -11.79 -19.68 -1.46
C LEU A 151 -11.47 -18.60 -2.49
N HIS A 152 -12.46 -18.18 -3.28
CA HIS A 152 -12.33 -17.10 -4.26
C HIS A 152 -11.97 -15.77 -3.59
N LEU A 153 -12.69 -15.39 -2.53
CA LEU A 153 -12.41 -14.18 -1.76
C LEU A 153 -11.01 -14.23 -1.14
N ARG A 154 -10.63 -15.36 -0.50
CA ARG A 154 -9.28 -15.56 0.04
C ARG A 154 -8.22 -15.39 -1.05
N LYS A 155 -8.42 -15.99 -2.23
CA LYS A 155 -7.49 -15.85 -3.35
C LYS A 155 -7.34 -14.39 -3.76
N ILE A 156 -8.43 -13.68 -3.99
CA ILE A 156 -8.41 -12.29 -4.46
C ILE A 156 -7.75 -11.35 -3.46
N TYR A 157 -8.17 -11.39 -2.20
CA TYR A 157 -7.74 -10.42 -1.19
C TYR A 157 -6.37 -10.73 -0.56
N THR A 158 -5.75 -11.87 -0.87
CA THR A 158 -4.45 -12.30 -0.30
C THR A 158 -3.38 -12.64 -1.34
N ASP A 159 -3.62 -12.34 -2.62
CA ASP A 159 -2.64 -12.55 -3.69
C ASP A 159 -1.65 -11.36 -3.80
N LYS A 160 -1.27 -10.95 -5.02
CA LYS A 160 -0.20 -9.97 -5.25
C LYS A 160 -0.63 -8.51 -5.07
N ILE A 161 -1.92 -8.25 -4.88
CA ILE A 161 -2.48 -6.92 -4.70
C ILE A 161 -3.16 -6.87 -3.33
N ALA A 162 -2.80 -5.86 -2.54
CA ALA A 162 -3.41 -5.58 -1.24
C ALA A 162 -4.51 -4.53 -1.42
N PHE A 163 -5.76 -4.88 -1.10
CA PHE A 163 -6.89 -3.96 -1.19
C PHE A 163 -7.24 -3.40 0.19
N GLU A 164 -7.21 -2.07 0.33
CA GLU A 164 -7.57 -1.35 1.55
C GLU A 164 -8.60 -0.27 1.22
N PHE A 165 -9.88 -0.59 1.42
CA PHE A 165 -11.01 0.31 1.10
C PHE A 165 -12.11 0.30 2.16
N SER A 166 -11.87 -0.34 3.30
CA SER A 166 -12.86 -0.42 4.40
C SER A 166 -13.17 0.94 5.03
N GLN A 167 -12.24 1.89 4.89
CA GLN A 167 -12.33 3.28 5.33
C GLN A 167 -13.17 4.16 4.38
N VAL A 168 -13.55 3.68 3.20
CA VAL A 168 -14.37 4.43 2.25
C VAL A 168 -15.80 4.52 2.78
N HIS A 169 -16.25 5.73 3.10
CA HIS A 169 -17.58 5.98 3.65
C HIS A 169 -18.69 6.00 2.60
N ASN A 170 -18.37 6.36 1.35
CA ASN A 170 -19.34 6.37 0.27
C ASN A 170 -19.72 4.91 -0.09
N LEU A 171 -20.99 4.58 0.08
CA LEU A 171 -21.51 3.23 -0.18
C LEU A 171 -21.44 2.85 -1.66
N GLU A 172 -21.67 3.79 -2.57
CA GLU A 172 -21.62 3.53 -4.01
C GLU A 172 -20.19 3.20 -4.46
N GLU A 173 -19.21 4.00 -4.00
CA GLU A 173 -17.79 3.75 -4.27
C GLU A 173 -17.32 2.41 -3.68
N ARG A 174 -17.71 2.13 -2.43
CA ARG A 174 -17.36 0.87 -1.76
C ARG A 174 -17.96 -0.33 -2.50
N ASN A 175 -19.22 -0.26 -2.89
CA ASN A 175 -19.88 -1.34 -3.64
C ASN A 175 -19.27 -1.51 -5.03
N TRP A 176 -18.92 -0.41 -5.69
CA TRP A 176 -18.21 -0.45 -6.97
C TRP A 176 -16.85 -1.15 -6.83
N LEU A 177 -16.06 -0.82 -5.80
CA LEU A 177 -14.79 -1.50 -5.52
C LEU A 177 -14.98 -3.00 -5.29
N ILE A 178 -15.94 -3.38 -4.44
CA ILE A 178 -16.28 -4.78 -4.17
C ILE A 178 -16.66 -5.50 -5.47
N GLN A 179 -17.50 -4.89 -6.31
CA GLN A 179 -17.89 -5.46 -7.59
C GLN A 179 -16.68 -5.64 -8.53
N GLN A 180 -15.84 -4.61 -8.70
CA GLN A 180 -14.66 -4.69 -9.58
C GLN A 180 -13.66 -5.75 -9.13
N ILE A 181 -13.44 -5.85 -7.82
CA ILE A 181 -12.53 -6.81 -7.20
C ILE A 181 -13.12 -8.24 -7.29
N GLU A 182 -14.34 -8.45 -6.79
CA GLU A 182 -14.88 -9.81 -6.62
C GLU A 182 -15.34 -10.46 -7.93
N SER A 183 -15.68 -9.66 -8.94
CA SER A 183 -15.95 -10.16 -10.31
C SER A 183 -14.71 -10.64 -11.06
N GLY A 184 -13.52 -10.29 -10.59
CA GLY A 184 -12.26 -10.60 -11.29
C GLY A 184 -11.98 -9.70 -12.49
N ALA A 185 -12.79 -8.66 -12.74
CA ALA A 185 -12.59 -7.71 -13.84
C ALA A 185 -11.23 -6.99 -13.77
N TYR A 186 -10.69 -6.82 -12.57
CA TYR A 186 -9.40 -6.17 -12.32
C TYR A 186 -8.16 -7.00 -12.74
N TYR A 187 -8.33 -8.30 -13.04
CA TYR A 187 -7.28 -9.18 -13.58
C TYR A 187 -7.58 -9.50 -15.06
N PRO A 188 -7.36 -8.57 -16.00
CA PRO A 188 -7.45 -8.91 -17.41
C PRO A 188 -6.35 -9.93 -17.75
N SER A 189 -6.74 -11.00 -18.46
CA SER A 189 -5.76 -11.95 -18.98
C SER A 189 -4.98 -11.28 -20.10
N LEU A 190 -3.71 -10.97 -19.85
CA LEU A 190 -2.83 -10.46 -20.91
C LEU A 190 -2.66 -11.49 -22.02
N ALA A 191 -2.92 -11.09 -23.26
CA ALA A 191 -2.62 -11.88 -24.44
C ALA A 191 -1.11 -12.10 -24.57
N ASN A 192 -0.69 -13.16 -25.28
CA ASN A 192 0.74 -13.47 -25.42
C ASN A 192 1.55 -12.30 -26.00
N LYS A 193 0.98 -11.54 -26.95
CA LYS A 193 1.62 -10.36 -27.53
C LYS A 193 1.88 -9.27 -26.48
N GLU A 194 0.92 -9.04 -25.58
CA GLU A 194 1.03 -8.06 -24.51
C GLU A 194 2.05 -8.50 -23.46
N ARG A 195 2.08 -9.79 -23.12
CA ARG A 195 3.11 -10.36 -22.22
C ARG A 195 4.52 -10.17 -22.77
N VAL A 196 4.72 -10.41 -24.07
CA VAL A 196 6.01 -10.19 -24.74
C VAL A 196 6.37 -8.71 -24.76
N ALA A 197 5.42 -7.82 -25.02
CA ALA A 197 5.64 -6.37 -24.98
C ALA A 197 6.03 -5.88 -23.58
N LEU A 198 5.34 -6.36 -22.53
CA LEU A 198 5.66 -6.06 -21.14
C LEU A 198 7.07 -6.52 -20.77
N LEU A 199 7.45 -7.76 -21.12
CA LEU A 199 8.79 -8.29 -20.86
C LEU A 199 9.86 -7.47 -21.61
N ARG A 200 9.59 -7.10 -22.86
CA ARG A 200 10.49 -6.25 -23.65
C ARG A 200 10.67 -4.89 -22.96
N ARG A 201 9.59 -4.26 -22.48
CA ARG A 201 9.69 -2.98 -21.78
C ARG A 201 10.55 -3.09 -20.52
N LEU A 202 10.36 -4.12 -19.71
CA LEU A 202 11.18 -4.35 -18.52
C LEU A 202 12.66 -4.57 -18.90
N THR A 203 12.92 -5.25 -20.02
CA THR A 203 14.28 -5.46 -20.53
C THR A 203 14.92 -4.15 -21.02
N GLU A 204 14.15 -3.25 -21.63
CA GLU A 204 14.60 -1.91 -22.02
C GLU A 204 15.02 -1.08 -20.79
N VAL A 205 14.20 -1.09 -19.73
CA VAL A 205 14.45 -0.40 -18.46
C VAL A 205 15.72 -0.93 -17.79
N GLU A 206 15.84 -2.25 -17.65
CA GLU A 206 17.01 -2.89 -17.03
C GLU A 206 18.28 -2.67 -17.87
N GLY A 207 18.17 -2.79 -19.20
CA GLY A 207 19.27 -2.57 -20.14
C GLY A 207 19.80 -1.14 -20.08
N PHE A 208 18.90 -0.16 -20.00
CA PHE A 208 19.26 1.24 -19.86
C PHE A 208 20.02 1.52 -18.56
N GLU A 209 19.56 0.98 -17.42
CA GLU A 209 20.29 1.11 -16.15
C GLU A 209 21.66 0.44 -16.19
N LYS A 210 21.74 -0.80 -16.70
CA LYS A 210 23.00 -1.54 -16.83
C LYS A 210 24.01 -0.77 -17.69
N PHE A 211 23.54 -0.17 -18.78
CA PHE A 211 24.38 0.67 -19.64
C PHE A 211 24.92 1.89 -18.90
N ILE A 212 24.05 2.67 -18.24
CA ILE A 212 24.49 3.85 -17.48
C ILE A 212 25.47 3.45 -16.37
N HIS A 213 25.16 2.37 -15.65
CA HIS A 213 26.00 1.88 -14.55
C HIS A 213 27.41 1.49 -15.03
N ARG A 214 27.51 0.79 -16.18
CA ARG A 214 28.78 0.35 -16.75
C ARG A 214 29.58 1.51 -17.37
N THR A 215 28.92 2.42 -18.06
CA THR A 215 29.57 3.47 -18.85
C THR A 215 29.96 4.68 -18.00
N TYR A 216 29.13 5.08 -17.03
CA TYR A 216 29.31 6.30 -16.24
C TYR A 216 29.58 5.98 -14.75
N VAL A 217 30.66 5.24 -14.51
CA VAL A 217 31.08 4.81 -13.17
C VAL A 217 31.32 6.03 -12.28
N GLY A 218 30.81 5.98 -11.04
CA GLY A 218 30.97 7.05 -10.05
C GLY A 218 29.98 8.22 -10.19
N GLN A 219 29.22 8.31 -11.29
CA GLN A 219 28.19 9.35 -11.42
C GLN A 219 26.89 8.97 -10.67
N LYS A 220 26.29 9.94 -9.97
CA LYS A 220 24.98 9.78 -9.34
C LYS A 220 23.89 9.69 -10.41
N ARG A 221 23.11 8.60 -10.39
CA ARG A 221 22.03 8.32 -11.36
C ARG A 221 20.65 8.07 -10.76
N PHE A 222 20.57 7.84 -9.44
CA PHE A 222 19.33 7.48 -8.73
C PHE A 222 18.57 6.31 -9.39
N SER A 223 19.24 5.15 -9.44
CA SER A 223 18.79 3.94 -10.15
C SER A 223 17.34 3.55 -9.84
N ILE A 224 16.63 3.11 -10.88
CA ILE A 224 15.29 2.52 -10.76
C ILE A 224 15.31 1.10 -10.17
N GLU A 225 16.47 0.41 -10.15
CA GLU A 225 16.59 -1.02 -9.78
C GLU A 225 15.69 -1.43 -8.60
N GLY A 226 14.80 -2.38 -8.83
CA GLY A 226 13.80 -2.86 -7.86
C GLY A 226 12.46 -2.10 -7.90
N LEU A 227 12.34 -1.06 -8.73
CA LEU A 227 11.10 -0.34 -9.06
C LEU A 227 10.84 -0.32 -10.57
N ASP A 228 11.40 -1.29 -11.30
CA ASP A 228 11.37 -1.36 -12.76
C ASP A 228 9.94 -1.40 -13.31
N SER A 229 9.00 -1.99 -12.55
CA SER A 229 7.57 -2.05 -12.85
C SER A 229 6.86 -0.69 -12.86
N MET A 230 7.49 0.37 -12.34
CA MET A 230 6.95 1.74 -12.41
C MET A 230 6.80 2.21 -13.86
N VAL A 231 7.75 1.89 -14.74
CA VAL A 231 7.71 2.31 -16.15
C VAL A 231 6.52 1.70 -16.90
N PRO A 232 6.31 0.37 -16.93
CA PRO A 232 5.15 -0.21 -17.59
C PRO A 232 3.82 0.20 -16.94
N LEU A 233 3.79 0.46 -15.63
CA LEU A 233 2.60 1.03 -14.97
C LEU A 233 2.27 2.42 -15.53
N LEU A 234 3.26 3.29 -15.68
CA LEU A 234 3.07 4.62 -16.25
C LEU A 234 2.69 4.57 -17.73
N ASP A 235 3.29 3.65 -18.50
CA ASP A 235 2.91 3.42 -19.90
C ASP A 235 1.43 3.04 -20.01
N GLU A 236 0.94 2.15 -19.14
CA GLU A 236 -0.46 1.72 -19.13
C GLU A 236 -1.40 2.85 -18.70
N LEU A 237 -1.06 3.63 -17.67
CA LEU A 237 -1.83 4.80 -17.26
C LEU A 237 -1.94 5.83 -18.39
N VAL A 238 -0.85 6.06 -19.11
CA VAL A 238 -0.82 6.95 -20.27
C VAL A 238 -1.66 6.40 -21.42
N ARG A 239 -1.60 5.10 -21.69
CA ARG A 239 -2.39 4.43 -22.73
C ARG A 239 -3.89 4.54 -22.43
N GLN A 240 -4.29 4.26 -21.20
CA GLN A 240 -5.69 4.39 -20.76
C GLN A 240 -6.15 5.84 -20.83
N ALA A 241 -5.33 6.79 -20.38
CA ALA A 241 -5.68 8.21 -20.42
C ALA A 241 -5.98 8.71 -21.85
N ILE A 242 -5.16 8.34 -22.83
CA ILE A 242 -5.39 8.77 -24.22
C ILE A 242 -6.56 8.04 -24.89
N GLU A 243 -6.88 6.81 -24.47
CA GLU A 243 -8.06 6.08 -24.93
C GLU A 243 -9.36 6.65 -24.35
N HIS A 244 -9.30 7.18 -23.13
CA HIS A 244 -10.40 7.89 -22.46
C HIS A 244 -10.47 9.39 -22.79
N GLU A 245 -9.77 9.85 -23.83
CA GLU A 245 -9.80 11.24 -24.31
C GLU A 245 -9.41 12.29 -23.24
N ILE A 246 -8.54 11.91 -22.29
CA ILE A 246 -7.99 12.85 -21.31
C ILE A 246 -7.01 13.80 -22.00
N ASP A 247 -7.11 15.10 -21.73
CA ASP A 247 -6.32 16.14 -22.41
C ASP A 247 -4.89 16.21 -21.88
N ALA A 248 -4.70 16.01 -20.57
CA ALA A 248 -3.39 16.14 -19.95
C ALA A 248 -3.13 15.18 -18.77
N VAL A 249 -1.91 14.67 -18.71
CA VAL A 249 -1.39 13.90 -17.56
C VAL A 249 -0.16 14.62 -17.03
N ASN A 250 -0.19 15.04 -15.77
CA ASN A 250 0.94 15.73 -15.13
C ASN A 250 1.57 14.84 -14.07
N ILE A 251 2.88 14.62 -14.17
CA ILE A 251 3.65 13.73 -13.33
C ILE A 251 4.57 14.56 -12.43
N GLY A 252 4.48 14.33 -11.13
CA GLY A 252 5.46 14.76 -10.13
C GLY A 252 6.22 13.55 -9.63
N MET A 253 7.55 13.56 -9.70
CA MET A 253 8.36 12.48 -9.13
C MET A 253 9.66 12.99 -8.53
N ALA A 254 10.13 12.28 -7.52
CA ALA A 254 11.47 12.42 -6.99
C ALA A 254 12.56 11.90 -7.96
N HIS A 255 13.82 11.88 -7.52
CA HIS A 255 14.95 11.54 -8.40
C HIS A 255 15.00 10.07 -8.84
N ARG A 256 14.46 9.15 -8.03
CA ARG A 256 14.61 7.71 -8.24
C ARG A 256 13.86 7.23 -9.48
N GLY A 257 14.57 6.59 -10.41
CA GLY A 257 14.03 6.10 -11.68
C GLY A 257 13.60 7.19 -12.66
N ARG A 258 13.93 8.46 -12.38
CA ARG A 258 13.49 9.59 -13.22
C ARG A 258 14.06 9.56 -14.63
N LEU A 259 15.33 9.15 -14.78
CA LEU A 259 15.94 9.00 -16.10
C LEU A 259 15.22 7.94 -16.95
N ASN A 260 14.80 6.84 -16.31
CA ASN A 260 14.01 5.79 -16.95
C ASN A 260 12.63 6.30 -17.39
N VAL A 261 11.93 7.06 -16.55
CA VAL A 261 10.64 7.68 -16.91
C VAL A 261 10.82 8.69 -18.05
N LEU A 262 11.85 9.53 -18.00
CA LEU A 262 12.17 10.47 -19.07
C LEU A 262 12.41 9.75 -20.39
N ALA A 263 13.19 8.67 -20.39
CA ALA A 263 13.57 7.95 -21.59
C ALA A 263 12.40 7.15 -22.17
N HIS A 264 11.74 6.33 -21.36
CA HIS A 264 10.81 5.31 -21.85
C HIS A 264 9.35 5.78 -21.90
N VAL A 265 8.93 6.69 -21.01
CA VAL A 265 7.55 7.23 -20.97
C VAL A 265 7.48 8.54 -21.76
N LEU A 266 8.34 9.52 -21.42
CA LEU A 266 8.37 10.83 -22.07
C LEU A 266 9.12 10.81 -23.41
N GLY A 267 9.78 9.70 -23.76
CA GLY A 267 10.45 9.54 -25.06
C GLY A 267 11.67 10.45 -25.24
N LYS A 268 12.34 10.85 -24.15
CA LYS A 268 13.59 11.62 -24.23
C LYS A 268 14.67 10.75 -24.90
N PRO A 269 15.28 11.19 -26.01
CA PRO A 269 16.28 10.40 -26.72
C PRO A 269 17.46 10.03 -25.83
N TYR A 270 17.97 8.80 -25.96
CA TYR A 270 19.09 8.33 -25.15
C TYR A 270 20.35 9.16 -25.38
N GLU A 271 20.59 9.60 -26.62
CA GLU A 271 21.72 10.44 -27.02
C GLU A 271 21.75 11.72 -26.19
N MET A 272 20.59 12.33 -25.97
CA MET A 272 20.46 13.53 -25.17
C MET A 272 20.71 13.26 -23.69
N ILE A 273 20.19 12.14 -23.16
CA ILE A 273 20.47 11.75 -21.77
C ILE A 273 21.97 11.50 -21.60
N PHE A 274 22.60 10.79 -22.52
CA PHE A 274 24.04 10.47 -22.47
C PHE A 274 24.92 11.71 -22.63
N ALA A 275 24.54 12.67 -23.47
CA ALA A 275 25.21 13.97 -23.57
C ALA A 275 25.26 14.70 -22.22
N GLU A 276 24.18 14.63 -21.42
CA GLU A 276 24.13 15.19 -20.05
C GLU A 276 25.05 14.47 -19.06
N PHE A 277 25.43 13.22 -19.32
CA PHE A 277 26.47 12.52 -18.54
C PHE A 277 27.89 12.91 -18.95
N GLN A 278 28.07 13.33 -20.20
CA GLN A 278 29.36 13.74 -20.75
C GLN A 278 29.64 15.24 -20.60
N HIS A 279 28.68 16.02 -20.07
CA HIS A 279 28.72 17.49 -20.01
C HIS A 279 28.88 18.13 -21.41
N ALA A 280 28.42 17.44 -22.45
CA ALA A 280 28.44 17.97 -23.81
C ALA A 280 27.33 19.01 -24.00
N GLU A 281 27.57 20.04 -24.80
CA GLU A 281 26.55 21.04 -25.13
C GLU A 281 25.41 20.37 -25.91
N SER A 282 24.24 20.24 -25.27
CA SER A 282 23.05 19.56 -25.82
C SER A 282 22.33 20.35 -26.92
N LYS A 283 22.83 21.54 -27.30
CA LYS A 283 22.22 22.43 -28.31
C LYS A 283 22.07 21.79 -29.69
N ASN A 284 22.91 20.81 -30.03
CA ASN A 284 22.91 20.17 -31.35
C ASN A 284 21.97 18.95 -31.45
N PHE A 285 21.34 18.54 -30.35
CA PHE A 285 20.48 17.33 -30.28
C PHE A 285 18.99 17.64 -30.08
N ILE A 286 18.59 18.91 -30.22
CA ILE A 286 17.18 19.31 -30.11
C ILE A 286 16.46 18.75 -31.35
N PRO A 287 15.49 17.83 -31.20
CA PRO A 287 14.75 17.32 -32.34
C PRO A 287 14.03 18.49 -33.04
N SER A 288 14.22 18.62 -34.35
CA SER A 288 13.47 19.56 -35.17
C SER A 288 11.98 19.22 -35.11
N GLU A 289 11.15 20.21 -34.81
CA GLU A 289 9.68 20.23 -34.82
C GLU A 289 8.92 18.93 -34.45
N GLY A 290 8.19 18.96 -33.34
CA GLY A 290 6.84 18.36 -33.36
C GLY A 290 6.24 17.85 -32.06
N SER A 291 7.01 17.23 -31.15
CA SER A 291 6.36 16.33 -30.16
C SER A 291 6.90 16.38 -28.73
N VAL A 292 8.16 16.74 -28.50
CA VAL A 292 8.79 16.71 -27.18
C VAL A 292 9.40 18.08 -26.87
N ALA A 293 8.88 18.76 -25.85
CA ALA A 293 9.43 20.02 -25.35
C ALA A 293 10.29 19.73 -24.12
N ILE A 294 11.53 20.21 -24.14
CA ILE A 294 12.52 19.97 -23.09
C ILE A 294 12.87 21.33 -22.47
N THR A 295 12.87 21.41 -21.14
CA THR A 295 13.15 22.67 -20.44
C THR A 295 14.66 22.86 -20.34
N TYR A 296 15.19 23.96 -20.92
CA TYR A 296 16.58 24.39 -20.74
C TYR A 296 16.60 25.67 -19.89
N GLY A 297 17.23 25.61 -18.71
CA GLY A 297 17.39 26.77 -17.83
C GLY A 297 18.66 27.58 -18.16
N TRP A 298 18.62 28.90 -17.95
CA TRP A 298 19.75 29.81 -18.24
C TRP A 298 21.01 29.54 -17.39
N THR A 299 20.82 29.08 -16.15
CA THR A 299 21.91 28.65 -15.25
C THR A 299 22.14 27.14 -15.24
N GLY A 300 21.30 26.37 -15.96
CA GLY A 300 21.23 24.92 -15.88
C GLY A 300 20.74 24.39 -14.52
N ASP A 301 20.38 23.11 -14.48
CA ASP A 301 20.19 22.32 -13.26
C ASP A 301 20.67 20.89 -13.56
N VAL A 302 20.83 20.05 -12.54
CA VAL A 302 21.24 18.66 -12.71
C VAL A 302 20.18 17.88 -13.50
N LYS A 303 20.63 16.93 -14.34
CA LYS A 303 19.81 16.13 -15.27
C LYS A 303 18.56 15.46 -14.69
N TYR A 304 18.55 15.18 -13.38
CA TYR A 304 17.44 14.56 -12.66
C TYR A 304 16.51 15.59 -11.97
N HIS A 305 16.66 16.88 -12.22
CA HIS A 305 15.69 17.92 -11.84
C HIS A 305 14.86 18.40 -13.04
N LEU A 306 15.41 18.27 -14.24
CA LEU A 306 14.74 18.69 -15.47
C LEU A 306 13.59 17.75 -15.82
N GLY A 307 12.48 18.35 -16.21
CA GLY A 307 11.28 17.73 -16.72
C GLY A 307 11.24 17.71 -18.23
N ALA A 308 10.18 17.15 -18.77
CA ALA A 308 9.91 17.10 -20.21
C ALA A 308 8.39 17.06 -20.43
N ALA A 309 7.95 17.57 -21.57
CA ALA A 309 6.59 17.41 -22.02
C ALA A 309 6.58 16.67 -23.37
N ARG A 310 5.63 15.76 -23.55
CA ARG A 310 5.40 15.03 -24.79
C ARG A 310 3.94 15.11 -25.19
N ARG A 311 3.67 15.34 -26.48
CA ARG A 311 2.32 15.20 -27.05
C ARG A 311 2.17 13.82 -27.68
N LEU A 312 1.05 13.17 -27.40
CA LEU A 312 0.64 11.92 -28.00
C LEU A 312 -0.67 12.12 -28.76
N ARG A 313 -0.88 11.33 -29.81
CA ARG A 313 -2.12 11.33 -30.59
C ARG A 313 -2.65 9.91 -30.72
N ASN A 314 -3.94 9.70 -30.47
CA ASN A 314 -4.58 8.40 -30.68
C ASN A 314 -5.13 8.27 -32.12
N GLN A 315 -5.71 7.10 -32.42
CA GLN A 315 -6.31 6.83 -33.73
C GLN A 315 -7.51 7.74 -34.04
N SER A 316 -8.24 8.16 -32.99
CA SER A 316 -9.38 9.09 -33.07
C SER A 316 -8.96 10.57 -33.21
N ALA A 317 -7.68 10.84 -33.48
CA ALA A 317 -7.09 12.17 -33.59
C ALA A 317 -7.06 13.03 -32.31
N HIS A 318 -7.51 12.51 -31.16
CA HIS A 318 -7.37 13.18 -29.87
C HIS A 318 -5.89 13.36 -29.52
N THR A 319 -5.54 14.52 -28.97
CA THR A 319 -4.16 14.87 -28.62
C THR A 319 -4.03 15.08 -27.12
N MET A 320 -3.25 14.23 -26.46
CA MET A 320 -2.98 14.32 -25.02
C MET A 320 -1.56 14.85 -24.77
N ARG A 321 -1.41 15.73 -23.78
CA ARG A 321 -0.11 16.19 -23.29
C ARG A 321 0.29 15.48 -22.01
N ILE A 322 1.45 14.82 -22.01
CA ILE A 322 2.08 14.29 -20.80
C ILE A 322 3.19 15.24 -20.39
N THR A 323 3.23 15.62 -19.12
CA THR A 323 4.26 16.52 -18.60
C THR A 323 4.86 15.95 -17.33
N LEU A 324 6.18 15.76 -17.32
CA LEU A 324 6.93 15.57 -16.09
C LEU A 324 7.43 16.93 -15.59
N ALA A 325 7.00 17.34 -14.40
CA ALA A 325 7.36 18.64 -13.84
C ALA A 325 8.85 18.71 -13.43
N ASN A 326 9.44 19.90 -13.56
CA ASN A 326 10.74 20.20 -12.95
C ASN A 326 10.62 20.09 -11.41
N ASN A 327 11.67 19.63 -10.74
CA ASN A 327 11.66 19.42 -9.29
C ASN A 327 13.03 19.77 -8.68
N PRO A 328 13.12 20.62 -7.64
CA PRO A 328 14.36 20.81 -6.90
C PRO A 328 14.76 19.55 -6.08
N SER A 329 15.91 19.61 -5.39
CA SER A 329 16.33 18.55 -4.46
C SER A 329 15.39 18.36 -3.25
N HIS A 330 14.52 19.33 -2.95
CA HIS A 330 13.58 19.26 -1.83
C HIS A 330 12.45 18.28 -2.16
N LEU A 331 12.52 17.08 -1.60
CA LEU A 331 11.53 16.03 -1.82
C LEU A 331 10.11 16.52 -1.50
N GLU A 332 9.14 16.02 -2.26
CA GLU A 332 7.70 16.28 -2.12
C GLU A 332 7.22 17.71 -2.41
N VAL A 333 8.12 18.70 -2.55
CA VAL A 333 7.76 20.09 -2.88
C VAL A 333 7.10 20.22 -4.26
N VAL A 334 7.40 19.30 -5.19
CA VAL A 334 6.80 19.28 -6.53
C VAL A 334 5.31 18.90 -6.52
N ASN A 335 4.81 18.26 -5.46
CA ASN A 335 3.44 17.73 -5.42
C ASN A 335 2.37 18.82 -5.56
N PRO A 336 2.35 19.90 -4.74
CA PRO A 336 1.39 20.98 -4.92
C PRO A 336 1.54 21.71 -6.27
N VAL A 337 2.75 21.76 -6.82
CA VAL A 337 3.00 22.37 -8.14
C VAL A 337 2.30 21.56 -9.24
N VAL A 338 2.44 20.23 -9.21
CA VAL A 338 1.80 19.33 -10.17
C VAL A 338 0.29 19.32 -10.01
N LEU A 339 -0.23 19.36 -8.78
CA LEU A 339 -1.66 19.52 -8.53
C LEU A 339 -2.18 20.85 -9.10
N GLY A 340 -1.42 21.93 -8.98
CA GLY A 340 -1.74 23.22 -9.62
C GLY A 340 -1.75 23.14 -11.16
N TYR A 341 -0.80 22.41 -11.76
CA TYR A 341 -0.76 22.18 -13.21
C TYR A 341 -1.98 21.39 -13.68
N THR A 342 -2.36 20.34 -12.95
CA THR A 342 -3.55 19.54 -13.22
C THR A 342 -4.82 20.37 -13.07
N ARG A 343 -4.95 21.13 -11.99
CA ARG A 343 -6.09 22.04 -11.80
C ARG A 343 -6.20 23.04 -12.95
N ALA A 344 -5.08 23.61 -13.39
CA ALA A 344 -5.06 24.53 -14.52
C ALA A 344 -5.44 23.87 -15.85
N ALA A 345 -5.13 22.59 -16.03
CA ALA A 345 -5.53 21.81 -17.21
C ALA A 345 -7.01 21.37 -17.17
N GLN A 346 -7.61 21.32 -15.98
CA GLN A 346 -9.03 21.01 -15.79
C GLN A 346 -9.95 22.22 -15.98
N GLU A 347 -9.42 23.44 -16.07
CA GLU A 347 -10.21 24.67 -16.08
C GLU A 347 -10.30 25.30 -17.47
N ASP A 348 -11.52 25.57 -17.93
CA ASP A 348 -11.76 26.48 -19.04
C ASP A 348 -11.67 27.93 -18.54
N ARG A 349 -10.69 28.65 -19.08
CA ARG A 349 -10.37 30.05 -18.74
C ARG A 349 -10.59 30.99 -19.94
N THR A 350 -11.31 30.55 -20.96
CA THR A 350 -11.58 31.36 -22.16
C THR A 350 -12.57 32.49 -21.94
N LYS A 351 -13.39 32.41 -20.88
CA LYS A 351 -14.39 33.42 -20.52
C LYS A 351 -14.04 34.12 -19.20
N PRO A 352 -14.32 35.43 -19.06
CA PRO A 352 -14.18 36.13 -17.78
C PRO A 352 -15.10 35.53 -16.70
N GLY A 353 -14.60 35.40 -15.48
CA GLY A 353 -15.37 34.92 -14.32
C GLY A 353 -14.70 33.74 -13.61
N VAL A 354 -15.48 33.01 -12.82
CA VAL A 354 -15.03 31.76 -12.18
C VAL A 354 -14.84 30.71 -13.30
N PRO A 355 -13.67 30.06 -13.38
CA PRO A 355 -13.41 29.07 -14.42
C PRO A 355 -14.33 27.87 -14.27
N VAL A 356 -14.82 27.37 -15.40
CA VAL A 356 -15.58 26.10 -15.43
C VAL A 356 -14.57 24.96 -15.35
N GLN A 357 -14.71 24.11 -14.34
CA GLN A 357 -13.81 22.99 -14.13
C GLN A 357 -14.42 21.69 -14.65
N ASN A 358 -13.67 20.97 -15.47
CA ASN A 358 -13.88 19.57 -15.81
C ASN A 358 -12.78 18.71 -15.15
N THR A 359 -13.11 17.95 -14.11
CA THR A 359 -12.14 17.09 -13.41
C THR A 359 -11.63 15.93 -14.25
N ASP A 360 -12.37 15.52 -15.27
CA ASP A 360 -12.04 14.35 -16.10
C ASP A 360 -11.08 14.72 -17.24
N ALA A 361 -10.87 16.02 -17.50
CA ALA A 361 -9.96 16.50 -18.54
C ALA A 361 -8.47 16.25 -18.21
N SER A 362 -8.11 16.10 -16.94
CA SER A 362 -6.71 15.88 -16.54
C SER A 362 -6.59 15.26 -15.16
N PHE A 363 -5.52 14.48 -14.94
CA PHE A 363 -5.14 14.01 -13.60
C PHE A 363 -3.64 14.15 -13.33
N ALA A 364 -3.30 14.10 -12.04
CA ALA A 364 -1.91 14.12 -11.55
C ALA A 364 -1.45 12.70 -11.18
N ILE A 365 -0.21 12.38 -11.50
CA ILE A 365 0.50 11.19 -10.98
C ILE A 365 1.59 11.70 -10.04
N LEU A 366 1.48 11.37 -8.75
CA LEU A 366 2.44 11.75 -7.72
C LEU A 366 3.25 10.52 -7.29
N ILE A 367 4.55 10.55 -7.55
CA ILE A 367 5.49 9.46 -7.25
C ILE A 367 6.43 9.91 -6.14
N PHE A 368 6.12 9.44 -4.93
CA PHE A 368 6.85 9.74 -3.71
C PHE A 368 8.19 8.99 -3.66
N SER A 369 9.21 9.62 -3.06
CA SER A 369 10.43 8.88 -2.72
C SER A 369 10.24 8.19 -1.38
N ALA A 370 10.24 6.86 -1.35
CA ALA A 370 10.47 6.14 -0.12
C ALA A 370 11.93 6.38 0.31
N LYS A 371 12.15 7.31 1.25
CA LYS A 371 13.34 7.21 2.10
C LYS A 371 13.15 5.92 2.91
N PHE A 372 13.74 4.83 2.45
CA PHE A 372 14.04 3.72 3.35
C PHE A 372 14.95 4.33 4.43
N CYS A 373 14.36 4.64 5.57
CA CYS A 373 15.09 4.92 6.77
C CYS A 373 15.82 3.62 7.10
N ARG A 374 17.06 3.48 6.61
CA ARG A 374 18.00 2.52 7.19
C ARG A 374 18.08 2.92 8.67
N ARG A 375 17.31 2.23 9.52
CA ARG A 375 17.69 2.07 10.92
C ARG A 375 19.10 1.48 10.85
N ARG A 376 20.09 2.31 11.18
CA ARG A 376 21.45 1.84 11.44
C ARG A 376 21.44 0.96 12.66
#